data_AF-A0A0J8AH46-F1
#
_entry.id   AF-A0A0J8AH46-F1
#
_cell.length_a   1.000
_cell.length_b   1.000
_cell.length_c   1.000
_cell.angle_alpha   90.00
_cell.angle_beta   90.00
_cell.angle_gamma   90.00
#
_symmetry.space_group_name_H-M   'P 1'
#
loop_
_entity.id
_entity.type
_entity.pdbx_description
1 polymer ?
#
loop_
_entity_poly.entity_id
_entity_poly.type
_entity_poly.pdbx_seq_one_letter_code
_entity_poly.pdbx_strand_id
1 'polypeptide(L)'
;MTRKQALDDPQIAATAWARFRRIMAWMALGGALCVGLALLFLHWWAGRLPIHMVIATILGVWLTFMLGTGLMALTFLSSGTGHDEQVMDRLKDEAPLDD
;
A
#
# COMPACT_ATOMS: atom_id res chain seq x y z
N MET A 1 22.76 -22.01 5.89
CA MET A 1 21.44 -22.68 5.77
C MET A 1 20.41 -21.61 5.43
N THR A 2 19.85 -21.68 4.22
CA THR A 2 18.97 -20.66 3.62
C THR A 2 17.63 -20.60 4.37
N ARG A 3 17.41 -19.55 5.16
CA ARG A 3 16.18 -19.37 5.93
C ARG A 3 15.05 -18.92 5.01
N LYS A 4 14.40 -19.89 4.35
CA LYS A 4 13.15 -19.74 3.57
C LYS A 4 11.93 -19.38 4.46
N GLN A 5 11.99 -18.33 5.29
CA GLN A 5 10.94 -18.06 6.28
C GLN A 5 10.59 -16.57 6.35
N ALA A 6 9.99 -16.07 5.28
CA ALA A 6 9.26 -14.81 5.29
C ALA A 6 7.78 -15.09 4.99
N LEU A 7 7.28 -14.67 3.83
CA LEU A 7 5.90 -14.88 3.39
C LEU A 7 5.56 -16.35 3.02
N ASP A 8 6.57 -17.20 2.85
CA ASP A 8 6.37 -18.64 2.63
C ASP A 8 5.84 -19.36 3.88
N ASP A 9 6.05 -18.78 5.07
CA ASP A 9 5.44 -19.26 6.30
C ASP A 9 4.01 -18.70 6.42
N PRO A 10 2.97 -19.57 6.39
CA PRO A 10 1.58 -19.14 6.43
C PRO A 10 1.22 -18.35 7.70
N GLN A 11 1.90 -18.61 8.83
CA GLN A 11 1.65 -17.89 10.08
C GLN A 11 2.19 -16.45 10.01
N ILE A 12 3.41 -16.27 9.49
CA ILE A 12 4.02 -14.94 9.33
C ILE A 12 3.25 -14.13 8.29
N ALA A 13 2.90 -14.73 7.16
CA ALA A 13 2.12 -14.08 6.10
C ALA A 13 0.75 -13.61 6.60
N ALA A 14 0.04 -14.42 7.39
CA ALA A 14 -1.27 -14.06 7.94
C ALA A 14 -1.20 -12.81 8.83
N THR A 15 -0.18 -12.71 9.69
CA THR A 15 0.00 -11.53 10.55
C THR A 15 0.36 -10.27 9.77
N ALA A 16 1.21 -10.39 8.74
CA ALA A 16 1.58 -9.27 7.87
C ALA A 16 0.36 -8.74 7.09
N TRP A 17 -0.46 -9.64 6.52
CA TRP A 17 -1.69 -9.26 5.82
C TRP A 17 -2.74 -8.68 6.77
N ALA A 18 -2.87 -9.20 8.00
CA ALA A 18 -3.79 -8.61 8.98
C ALA A 18 -3.44 -7.13 9.26
N ARG A 19 -2.15 -6.81 9.40
CA ARG A 19 -1.67 -5.43 9.58
C ARG A 19 -1.93 -4.58 8.35
N PHE A 20 -1.61 -5.08 7.16
CA PHE A 20 -1.86 -4.37 5.91
C PHE A 20 -3.35 -4.03 5.73
N ARG A 21 -4.28 -4.98 5.99
CA ARG A 21 -5.74 -4.71 5.93
C ARG A 21 -6.15 -3.61 6.89
N ARG A 22 -5.63 -3.63 8.11
CA ARG A 22 -5.95 -2.62 9.11
C ARG A 22 -5.52 -1.23 8.64
N ILE A 23 -4.31 -1.11 8.07
CA ILE A 23 -3.81 0.16 7.52
C ILE A 23 -4.68 0.60 6.35
N MET A 24 -4.94 -0.29 5.39
CA MET A 24 -5.79 0.02 4.23
C MET A 24 -7.21 0.41 4.62
N ALA A 25 -7.78 -0.17 5.69
CA ALA A 25 -9.09 0.21 6.21
C ALA A 25 -9.09 1.65 6.76
N TRP A 26 -8.04 2.06 7.48
CA TRP A 26 -7.88 3.44 7.92
C TRP A 26 -7.69 4.41 6.74
N MET A 27 -6.90 4.01 5.75
CA MET A 27 -6.71 4.82 4.54
C MET A 27 -8.01 4.93 3.75
N ALA A 28 -8.81 3.87 3.65
CA ALA A 28 -10.14 3.90 3.06
C ALA A 28 -11.02 4.95 3.78
N LEU A 29 -11.08 4.95 5.11
CA LEU A 29 -11.82 5.99 5.85
C LEU A 29 -11.31 7.41 5.53
N GLY A 30 -10.00 7.60 5.41
CA GLY A 30 -9.42 8.87 4.97
C GLY A 30 -9.81 9.26 3.54
N GLY A 31 -9.80 8.29 2.62
CA GLY A 31 -10.30 8.45 1.25
C GLY A 31 -11.77 8.85 1.21
N ALA A 32 -12.58 8.32 2.13
CA ALA A 32 -14.01 8.67 2.26
C ALA A 32 -14.21 10.10 2.65
N LEU A 33 -13.40 10.55 3.61
CA LEU A 33 -13.41 11.93 4.03
C LEU A 33 -13.01 12.84 2.86
N CYS A 34 -11.94 12.52 2.13
CA CYS A 34 -11.53 13.28 0.94
C CYS A 34 -12.64 13.37 -0.12
N VAL A 35 -13.30 12.26 -0.44
CA VAL A 35 -14.44 12.25 -1.37
C VAL A 35 -15.60 13.08 -0.85
N GLY A 36 -15.95 12.94 0.43
CA GLY A 36 -17.00 13.71 1.07
C GLY A 36 -16.74 15.22 0.99
N LEU A 37 -15.51 15.64 1.27
CA LEU A 37 -15.07 17.04 1.15
C LEU A 37 -15.12 17.52 -0.31
N ALA A 38 -14.68 16.70 -1.27
CA ALA A 38 -14.73 17.04 -2.68
C ALA A 38 -16.18 17.23 -3.19
N LEU A 39 -17.08 16.31 -2.81
CA LEU A 39 -18.51 16.41 -3.15
C LEU A 39 -19.18 17.60 -2.47
N LEU A 40 -18.84 17.87 -1.20
CA LEU A 40 -19.37 19.02 -0.47
C LEU A 40 -18.93 20.33 -1.14
N PHE A 41 -17.66 20.44 -1.49
CA PHE A 41 -17.12 21.59 -2.21
C PHE A 41 -17.81 21.77 -3.57
N LEU A 42 -17.98 20.69 -4.32
CA LEU A 42 -18.62 20.73 -5.63
C LEU A 42 -20.10 21.10 -5.52
N HIS A 43 -20.79 20.59 -4.49
CA HIS A 43 -22.19 20.93 -4.23
C HIS A 43 -22.35 22.41 -3.87
N TRP A 44 -21.44 22.96 -3.07
CA TRP A 44 -21.48 24.37 -2.71
C TRP A 44 -21.22 25.29 -3.91
N TRP A 45 -20.31 24.91 -4.81
CA TRP A 45 -19.96 25.71 -5.98
C TRP A 45 -20.98 25.59 -7.12
N ALA A 46 -21.35 24.36 -7.49
CA ALA A 46 -22.16 24.06 -8.68
C ALA A 46 -23.65 23.87 -8.36
N GLY A 47 -24.04 23.83 -7.08
CA GLY A 47 -25.41 23.54 -6.66
C GLY A 47 -25.75 22.06 -6.78
N ARG A 48 -26.90 21.73 -7.39
CA ARG A 48 -27.35 20.33 -7.52
C ARG A 48 -26.44 19.52 -8.44
N LEU A 49 -25.83 18.48 -7.89
CA LEU A 49 -24.92 17.61 -8.61
C LEU A 49 -25.70 16.53 -9.40
N PRO A 50 -25.48 16.40 -10.72
CA PRO A 50 -26.02 15.26 -11.47
C PRO A 50 -25.37 13.96 -11.02
N ILE A 51 -26.10 12.85 -11.08
CA ILE A 51 -25.65 11.55 -10.57
C ILE A 51 -24.33 11.07 -11.18
N HIS A 52 -24.13 11.32 -12.48
CA HIS A 52 -22.91 10.97 -13.21
C HIS A 52 -21.67 11.67 -12.64
N MET A 53 -21.82 12.93 -12.22
CA MET A 53 -20.74 13.71 -11.61
C MET A 53 -20.39 13.15 -10.23
N VAL A 54 -21.40 12.82 -9.41
CA VAL A 54 -21.18 12.21 -8.10
C VAL A 54 -20.41 10.90 -8.23
N ILE A 55 -20.85 10.01 -9.12
CA ILE A 55 -20.17 8.73 -9.36
C ILE A 55 -18.75 8.96 -9.89
N ALA A 56 -18.56 9.86 -10.86
CA ALA A 56 -17.24 10.17 -11.41
C ALA A 56 -16.29 10.73 -10.35
N THR A 57 -16.75 11.61 -9.46
CA THR A 57 -15.95 12.16 -8.37
C THR A 57 -15.59 11.09 -7.35
N ILE A 58 -16.53 10.24 -6.95
CA ILE A 58 -16.25 9.11 -6.05
C ILE A 58 -15.20 8.21 -6.67
N LEU A 59 -15.42 7.75 -7.90
CA LEU A 59 -14.50 6.84 -8.58
C LEU A 59 -13.13 7.48 -8.79
N GLY A 60 -13.07 8.69 -9.32
CA GLY A 60 -11.80 9.38 -9.58
C GLY A 60 -11.02 9.64 -8.30
N VAL A 61 -11.62 10.33 -7.33
CA VAL A 61 -10.90 10.74 -6.11
C VAL A 61 -10.57 9.51 -5.24
N TRP A 62 -11.53 8.63 -5.01
CA TRP A 62 -11.31 7.48 -4.14
C TRP A 62 -10.35 6.47 -4.75
N LEU A 63 -10.55 6.05 -6.01
CA LEU A 63 -9.71 5.02 -6.61
C LEU A 63 -8.28 5.51 -6.75
N THR A 64 -8.06 6.75 -7.20
CA THR A 64 -6.70 7.29 -7.31
C THR A 64 -6.03 7.38 -5.94
N PHE A 65 -6.75 7.84 -4.91
CA PHE A 65 -6.22 7.90 -3.55
C PHE A 65 -5.86 6.50 -3.02
N MET A 66 -6.78 5.53 -3.13
CA MET A 66 -6.54 4.14 -2.72
C MET A 66 -5.44 3.45 -3.50
N LEU A 67 -5.35 3.72 -4.80
CA LEU A 67 -4.29 3.18 -5.63
C LEU A 67 -2.93 3.73 -5.16
N GLY A 68 -2.82 5.05 -4.99
CA GLY A 68 -1.59 5.67 -4.50
C GLY A 68 -1.16 5.15 -3.13
N THR A 69 -2.09 5.12 -2.16
CA THR A 69 -1.79 4.62 -0.82
C THR A 69 -1.54 3.12 -0.77
N GLY A 70 -2.25 2.35 -1.59
CA GLY A 70 -2.11 0.90 -1.68
C GLY A 70 -0.76 0.49 -2.27
N LEU A 71 -0.31 1.18 -3.32
CA LEU A 71 1.03 0.98 -3.88
C LEU A 71 2.11 1.29 -2.85
N MET A 72 2.00 2.42 -2.12
CA MET A 72 2.92 2.77 -1.04
C MET A 72 2.95 1.70 0.06
N ALA A 73 1.77 1.22 0.50
CA ALA A 73 1.67 0.19 1.53
C ALA A 73 2.26 -1.16 1.07
N LEU A 74 2.11 -1.51 -0.21
CA LEU A 74 2.73 -2.70 -0.80
C LEU A 74 4.26 -2.58 -0.84
N THR A 75 4.81 -1.41 -1.13
CA THR A 75 6.27 -1.18 -1.06
C THR A 75 6.81 -1.39 0.37
N PHE A 76 6.07 -0.95 1.40
CA PHE A 76 6.43 -1.23 2.79
C PHE A 76 6.33 -2.70 3.17
N LEU A 77 5.31 -3.40 2.65
CA LEU A 77 5.22 -4.84 2.83
C LEU A 77 6.38 -5.58 2.13
N SER A 78 6.78 -5.14 0.94
CA SER A 78 7.91 -5.71 0.21
C SER A 78 9.22 -5.60 1.00
N SER A 79 9.58 -4.40 1.43
CA SER A 79 10.81 -4.16 2.23
C SER A 79 10.78 -4.84 3.60
N GLY A 80 9.62 -4.82 4.28
CA GLY A 80 9.47 -5.41 5.61
C GLY A 80 9.46 -6.95 5.66
N THR A 81 9.38 -7.65 4.52
CA THR A 81 9.35 -9.11 4.46
C THR A 81 10.74 -9.74 4.28
N GLY A 82 11.82 -8.95 4.33
CA GLY A 82 13.19 -9.47 4.34
C GLY A 82 13.64 -10.08 3.01
N HIS A 83 13.04 -9.68 1.88
CA HIS A 83 13.47 -10.11 0.55
C HIS A 83 14.85 -9.53 0.19
N ASP A 84 15.12 -8.28 0.61
CA ASP A 84 16.35 -7.57 0.26
C ASP A 84 17.56 -8.01 1.11
N GLU A 85 17.34 -8.53 2.32
CA GLU A 85 18.43 -9.09 3.16
C GLU A 85 18.85 -10.51 2.72
N GLN A 86 18.12 -11.14 1.80
CA GLN A 86 18.45 -12.48 1.27
C GLN A 86 19.41 -12.44 0.09
N VAL A 87 19.87 -11.25 -0.34
CA VAL A 87 20.92 -11.14 -1.34
C VAL A 87 22.24 -11.59 -0.70
N MET A 88 22.56 -12.86 -0.91
CA MET A 88 23.89 -13.41 -0.65
C MET A 88 24.91 -12.61 -1.47
N ASP A 89 25.78 -11.87 -0.80
CA ASP A 89 26.88 -11.13 -1.42
C ASP A 89 27.94 -12.12 -1.92
N ARG A 90 27.76 -12.62 -3.15
CA ARG A 90 28.70 -13.56 -3.81
C ARG A 90 30.13 -13.02 -3.90
N LEU A 91 30.32 -11.70 -3.82
CA LEU A 91 31.64 -11.08 -3.96
C LEU A 91 32.54 -11.33 -2.74
N LYS A 92 31.95 -11.59 -1.56
CA LYS A 92 32.70 -11.95 -0.36
C LYS A 92 33.34 -13.34 -0.40
N ASP A 93 32.85 -14.23 -1.27
CA ASP A 93 33.37 -15.60 -1.39
C ASP A 93 34.47 -15.73 -2.47
N GLU A 94 34.67 -14.70 -3.32
CA GLU A 94 35.63 -14.76 -4.45
C GLU A 94 36.94 -13.98 -4.22
N ALA A 95 37.01 -13.11 -3.21
CA ALA A 95 38.23 -12.34 -2.91
C ALA A 95 38.73 -12.62 -1.49
N PRO A 96 39.71 -13.52 -1.30
CA PRO A 96 40.51 -13.49 -0.09
C PRO A 96 41.30 -12.18 -0.13
N LEU A 97 40.85 -11.19 0.65
CA LEU A 97 41.65 -10.01 0.94
C LEU A 97 42.81 -10.51 1.81
N ASP A 98 44.00 -10.57 1.20
CA ASP A 98 45.27 -10.81 1.87
C ASP A 98 45.61 -9.55 2.69
N ASP A 99 45.90 -9.73 3.98
CA ASP A 99 46.13 -8.68 4.98
C ASP A 99 47.50 -8.00 4.82
#